data_AF-A0A832MD33-F1
#
_entry.id   AF-A0A832MD33-F1
#
_cell.length_a   1.000
_cell.length_b   1.000
_cell.length_c   1.000
_cell.angle_alpha   90.00
_cell.angle_beta   90.00
_cell.angle_gamma   90.00
#
_symmetry.space_group_name_H-M   'P 1'
#
loop_
_entity.id
_entity.type
_entity.pdbx_description
1 polymer ?
#
loop_
_entity_poly.entity_id
_entity_poly.type
_entity_poly.pdbx_seq_one_letter_code
_entity_poly.pdbx_strand_id
1 'polypeptide(L)'
;MGHDPEMEIDSLWNEYGEVFREFDDLTLARWMAQTLGQLRGRVWRLSHPLVGCYRLAARTANERQVWLKRLVVVPADYPESACCRAPVLPLLTRDVLQCGLGCLHCDGTAVPLDELPPDLLPMITDWAEQYEKVHAVAHWDQAQQSSVADYDQEFDAAAEKAEELLSLAGRVLAPRLLELYPAVVWEDQDECLEVQPEDIKL
;
A
#
# COMPACT_ATOMS: atom_id res chain seq x y z
N MET A 1 -23.20 -12.08 20.72
CA MET A 1 -22.76 -10.82 20.07
C MET A 1 -21.84 -11.27 18.95
N GLY A 2 -22.14 -10.91 17.71
CA GLY A 2 -21.34 -11.32 16.56
C GLY A 2 -19.94 -10.73 16.68
N HIS A 3 -18.94 -11.58 16.50
CA HIS A 3 -17.52 -11.24 16.42
C HIS A 3 -17.34 -10.55 15.06
N ASP A 4 -16.92 -9.29 15.04
CA ASP A 4 -16.62 -8.57 13.80
C ASP A 4 -15.08 -8.53 13.65
N PRO A 5 -14.50 -9.33 12.76
CA PRO A 5 -13.05 -9.45 12.62
C PRO A 5 -12.37 -8.11 12.29
N GLU A 6 -13.04 -7.22 11.55
CA GLU A 6 -12.50 -5.91 11.16
C GLU A 6 -12.30 -5.01 12.39
N MET A 7 -13.24 -5.02 13.34
CA MET A 7 -13.11 -4.25 14.59
C MET A 7 -11.94 -4.72 15.45
N GLU A 8 -11.57 -6.00 15.41
CA GLU A 8 -10.47 -6.55 16.21
C GLU A 8 -9.11 -6.18 15.63
N ILE A 9 -8.99 -6.22 14.30
CA ILE A 9 -7.81 -5.77 13.57
C ILE A 9 -7.59 -4.27 13.80
N ASP A 10 -8.66 -3.45 13.72
CA ASP A 10 -8.58 -2.02 14.01
C ASP A 10 -8.17 -1.73 15.45
N SER A 11 -8.67 -2.50 16.42
CA SER A 11 -8.24 -2.38 17.81
C SER A 11 -6.74 -2.69 17.97
N LEU A 12 -6.25 -3.71 17.27
CA LEU A 12 -4.84 -4.10 17.32
C LEU A 12 -3.93 -3.03 16.70
N TRP A 13 -4.30 -2.47 15.55
CA TRP A 13 -3.57 -1.35 14.95
C TRP A 13 -3.54 -0.12 15.85
N ASN A 14 -4.64 0.14 16.57
CA ASN A 14 -4.68 1.21 17.57
C ASN A 14 -3.73 0.95 18.73
N GLU A 15 -3.64 -0.28 19.23
CA GLU A 15 -2.69 -0.67 20.27
C GLU A 15 -1.24 -0.50 19.80
N TYR A 16 -0.91 -0.99 18.60
CA TYR A 16 0.44 -0.84 18.04
C TYR A 16 0.84 0.63 17.81
N GLY A 17 -0.13 1.51 17.60
CA GLY A 17 0.09 2.95 17.46
C GLY A 17 0.38 3.71 18.77
N GLU A 18 0.13 3.11 19.95
CA GLU A 18 0.23 3.81 21.26
C GLU A 18 1.60 4.45 21.49
N VAL A 19 2.69 3.77 21.10
CA VAL A 19 4.05 4.30 21.23
C VAL A 19 4.23 5.67 20.56
N PHE A 20 3.55 5.91 19.43
CA PHE A 20 3.58 7.20 18.73
C PHE A 20 2.61 8.21 19.32
N ARG A 21 1.57 7.77 20.04
CA ARG A 21 0.68 8.67 20.78
C ARG A 21 1.39 9.28 21.99
N GLU A 22 2.32 8.57 22.60
CA GLU A 22 3.13 9.08 23.70
C GLU A 22 4.14 10.16 23.26
N PHE A 23 4.52 10.19 21.98
CA PHE A 23 5.43 11.22 21.46
C PHE A 23 4.74 12.58 21.45
N ASP A 24 5.46 13.62 21.86
CA ASP A 24 5.06 15.00 21.53
C ASP A 24 5.19 15.26 20.02
N ASP A 25 4.51 16.30 19.53
CA ASP A 25 4.47 16.59 18.09
C ASP A 25 5.86 16.81 17.46
N LEU A 26 6.81 17.40 18.19
CA LEU A 26 8.16 17.65 17.67
C LEU A 26 8.96 16.35 17.59
N THR A 27 8.84 15.47 18.59
CA THR A 27 9.47 14.14 18.59
C THR A 27 8.89 13.28 17.46
N LEU A 28 7.57 13.25 17.31
CA LEU A 28 6.88 12.55 16.22
C LEU A 28 7.29 13.08 14.84
N ALA A 29 7.31 14.40 14.67
CA ALA A 29 7.74 15.04 13.43
C ALA A 29 9.18 14.65 13.06
N ARG A 30 10.10 14.73 14.02
CA ARG A 30 11.52 14.38 13.80
C ARG A 30 11.69 12.93 13.42
N TRP A 31 11.02 12.03 14.14
CA TRP A 31 11.06 10.60 13.84
C TRP A 31 10.57 10.34 12.41
N MET A 32 9.43 10.92 12.02
CA MET A 32 8.88 10.75 10.68
C MET A 32 9.77 11.32 9.58
N ALA A 33 10.35 12.52 9.77
CA ALA A 33 11.26 13.11 8.80
C ALA A 33 12.54 12.27 8.63
N GLN A 34 13.08 11.73 9.73
CA GLN A 34 14.25 10.85 9.70
C GLN A 34 13.94 9.53 8.99
N THR A 35 12.80 8.91 9.30
CA THR A 35 12.38 7.65 8.67
C THR A 35 12.11 7.82 7.18
N LEU A 36 11.47 8.92 6.75
CA LEU A 36 11.35 9.24 5.31
C LEU A 36 12.72 9.31 4.63
N GLY A 37 13.71 9.92 5.29
CA GLY A 37 15.08 9.93 4.80
C GLY A 37 15.69 8.54 4.61
N GLN A 38 15.30 7.55 5.42
CA GLN A 38 15.73 6.15 5.28
C GLN A 38 14.99 5.42 4.16
N LEU A 39 13.72 5.77 3.91
CA LEU A 39 12.91 5.16 2.84
C LEU A 39 13.34 5.63 1.45
N ARG A 40 13.97 6.79 1.34
CA ARG A 40 14.37 7.41 0.08
C ARG A 40 15.21 6.47 -0.81
N GLY A 41 14.92 6.53 -2.11
CA GLY A 41 15.68 5.92 -3.19
C GLY A 41 15.44 4.42 -3.34
N ARG A 42 14.36 3.89 -2.75
CA ARG A 42 14.04 2.46 -2.75
C ARG A 42 12.57 2.22 -2.98
N VAL A 43 12.29 1.06 -3.57
CA VAL A 43 10.98 0.42 -3.54
C VAL A 43 10.88 -0.41 -2.27
N TRP A 44 9.76 -0.29 -1.56
CA TRP A 44 9.50 -1.02 -0.34
C TRP A 44 8.24 -1.87 -0.46
N ARG A 45 8.32 -3.09 0.07
CA ARG A 45 7.15 -3.90 0.39
C ARG A 45 6.33 -3.22 1.48
N LEU A 46 5.00 -3.26 1.36
CA LEU A 46 4.10 -2.78 2.39
C LEU A 46 4.30 -3.56 3.71
N SER A 47 4.58 -4.87 3.60
CA SER A 47 4.88 -5.76 4.72
C SER A 47 6.19 -5.43 5.47
N HIS A 48 7.06 -4.56 4.92
CA HIS A 48 8.36 -4.30 5.54
C HIS A 48 8.18 -3.63 6.92
N PRO A 49 8.80 -4.13 8.01
CA PRO A 49 8.54 -3.63 9.37
C PRO A 49 8.73 -2.12 9.55
N LEU A 50 9.74 -1.53 8.89
CA LEU A 50 9.94 -0.07 8.91
C LEU A 50 8.79 0.70 8.26
N VAL A 51 8.18 0.17 7.18
CA VAL A 51 7.02 0.75 6.50
C VAL A 51 5.80 0.64 7.40
N GLY A 52 5.57 -0.51 8.02
CA GLY A 52 4.50 -0.70 9.01
C GLY A 52 4.60 0.28 10.18
N CYS A 53 5.78 0.40 10.80
CA CYS A 53 6.04 1.39 11.85
C CYS A 53 5.82 2.83 11.36
N TYR A 54 6.22 3.13 10.12
CA TYR A 54 6.00 4.45 9.54
C TYR A 54 4.50 4.75 9.37
N ARG A 55 3.72 3.80 8.85
CA ARG A 55 2.27 3.95 8.64
C ARG A 55 1.54 4.18 9.97
N LEU A 56 1.92 3.45 11.02
CA LEU A 56 1.42 3.66 12.39
C LEU A 56 1.69 5.09 12.90
N ALA A 57 2.94 5.56 12.77
CA ALA A 57 3.29 6.93 13.14
C ALA A 57 2.55 7.97 12.30
N ALA A 58 2.41 7.70 11.00
CA ALA A 58 1.80 8.60 10.04
C ALA A 58 0.31 8.81 10.32
N ARG A 59 -0.44 7.78 10.76
CA ARG A 59 -1.82 7.92 11.23
C ARG A 59 -1.94 8.92 12.38
N THR A 60 -1.16 8.71 13.45
CA THR A 60 -1.13 9.63 14.61
C THR A 60 -0.71 11.04 14.19
N ALA A 61 0.26 11.17 13.29
CA ALA A 61 0.72 12.46 12.80
C ALA A 61 -0.29 13.17 11.91
N ASN A 62 -1.07 12.43 11.13
CA ASN A 62 -2.16 12.95 10.30
C ASN A 62 -3.29 13.49 11.18
N GLU A 63 -3.72 12.72 12.18
CA GLU A 63 -4.72 13.15 13.19
C GLU A 63 -4.29 14.46 13.89
N ARG A 64 -3.00 14.55 14.23
CA ARG A 64 -2.42 15.74 14.88
C ARG A 64 -1.98 16.82 13.91
N GLN A 65 -2.15 16.62 12.60
CA GLN A 65 -1.78 17.56 11.55
C GLN A 65 -0.30 18.02 11.63
N VAL A 66 0.60 17.10 11.97
CA VAL A 66 2.02 17.40 12.24
C VAL A 66 2.70 18.11 11.07
N TRP A 67 2.43 17.68 9.83
CA TRP A 67 3.01 18.29 8.63
C TRP A 67 2.52 19.72 8.38
N LEU A 68 1.27 20.04 8.76
CA LEU A 68 0.73 21.39 8.63
C LEU A 68 1.36 22.38 9.62
N LYS A 69 1.86 21.87 10.76
CA LYS A 69 2.52 22.67 11.80
C LYS A 69 3.95 23.08 11.43
N ARG A 70 4.55 22.50 10.37
CA ARG A 70 5.91 22.81 9.88
C ARG A 70 7.00 22.74 10.96
N LEU A 71 6.88 21.75 11.86
CA LEU A 71 7.76 21.58 13.03
C LEU A 71 9.18 21.12 12.68
N VAL A 72 9.33 20.42 11.55
CA VAL A 72 10.61 19.89 11.07
C VAL A 72 10.74 20.09 9.57
N VAL A 73 11.98 20.03 9.09
CA VAL A 73 12.29 20.06 7.66
C VAL A 73 12.02 18.68 7.06
N VAL A 74 11.11 18.63 6.09
CA VAL A 74 10.88 17.45 5.24
C VAL A 74 12.10 17.25 4.33
N PRO A 75 12.55 16.00 4.07
CA PRO A 75 13.60 15.76 3.08
C PRO A 75 13.20 16.38 1.73
N ALA A 76 14.08 17.23 1.17
CA ALA A 76 13.74 18.20 0.12
C ALA A 76 13.14 17.60 -1.16
N ASP A 77 13.38 16.31 -1.40
CA ASP A 77 12.93 15.62 -2.61
C ASP A 77 11.48 15.17 -2.54
N TYR A 78 10.85 15.18 -1.36
CA TYR A 78 9.45 14.78 -1.20
C TYR A 78 8.51 15.96 -1.47
N PRO A 79 7.74 15.93 -2.58
CA PRO A 79 6.73 16.95 -2.81
C PRO A 79 5.59 16.85 -1.79
N GLU A 80 4.80 17.91 -1.68
CA GLU A 80 3.61 17.94 -0.83
C GLU A 80 2.46 17.18 -1.53
N SER A 81 1.81 16.26 -0.82
CA SER A 81 0.64 15.51 -1.30
C SER A 81 -0.62 16.38 -1.27
N ALA A 82 -1.49 16.25 -2.28
CA ALA A 82 -2.72 17.04 -2.34
C ALA A 82 -3.74 16.65 -1.26
N CYS A 83 -3.78 15.39 -0.84
CA CYS A 83 -4.79 14.84 0.07
C CYS A 83 -4.65 15.37 1.52
N CYS A 84 -3.45 15.29 2.10
CA CYS A 84 -3.21 15.59 3.51
C CYS A 84 -2.04 16.56 3.74
N ARG A 85 -1.41 17.02 2.65
CA ARG A 85 -0.24 17.92 2.68
C ARG A 85 0.99 17.31 3.38
N ALA A 86 0.98 15.99 3.57
CA ALA A 86 2.15 15.24 3.98
C ALA A 86 3.13 15.08 2.80
N PRO A 87 4.40 14.75 3.05
CA PRO A 87 5.35 14.41 2.00
C PRO A 87 4.86 13.20 1.18
N VAL A 88 4.83 13.28 -0.14
CA VAL A 88 4.29 12.22 -1.02
C VAL A 88 5.07 10.91 -0.85
N LEU A 89 4.38 9.89 -0.36
CA LEU A 89 4.86 8.51 -0.28
C LEU A 89 3.77 7.59 -0.86
N PRO A 90 3.80 7.34 -2.17
CA PRO A 90 2.75 6.62 -2.87
C PRO A 90 2.79 5.13 -2.56
N LEU A 91 1.60 4.54 -2.46
CA LEU A 91 1.35 3.12 -2.33
C LEU A 91 0.67 2.62 -3.61
N LEU A 92 1.32 1.67 -4.30
CA LEU A 92 0.72 0.91 -5.40
C LEU A 92 -0.01 -0.31 -4.82
N THR A 93 -1.32 -0.40 -5.05
CA THR A 93 -2.15 -1.56 -4.71
C THR A 93 -2.86 -2.08 -5.95
N ARG A 94 -3.56 -3.22 -5.83
CA ARG A 94 -4.44 -3.71 -6.90
C ARG A 94 -5.55 -2.72 -7.29
N ASP A 95 -5.96 -1.86 -6.35
CA ASP A 95 -7.05 -0.88 -6.54
C ASP A 95 -6.64 0.40 -7.29
N VAL A 96 -5.48 0.39 -7.95
CA VAL A 96 -4.91 1.57 -8.63
C VAL A 96 -5.83 2.15 -9.69
N LEU A 97 -6.67 1.34 -10.35
CA LEU A 97 -7.63 1.82 -11.35
C LEU A 97 -8.83 2.54 -10.74
N GLN A 98 -9.14 2.28 -9.48
CA GLN A 98 -10.26 2.85 -8.75
C GLN A 98 -9.86 4.17 -8.08
N CYS A 99 -8.65 4.24 -7.50
CA CYS A 99 -8.26 5.35 -6.64
C CYS A 99 -6.88 5.96 -6.96
N GLY A 100 -6.15 5.49 -7.99
CA GLY A 100 -4.78 5.93 -8.26
C GLY A 100 -3.78 5.35 -7.25
N LEU A 101 -2.64 6.02 -7.05
CA LEU A 101 -1.69 5.61 -6.00
C LEU A 101 -2.15 6.11 -4.64
N GLY A 102 -2.24 5.22 -3.66
CA GLY A 102 -2.65 5.53 -2.29
C GLY A 102 -1.61 6.37 -1.53
N CYS A 103 -2.05 7.06 -0.49
CA CYS A 103 -1.22 7.85 0.41
C CYS A 103 -0.96 7.08 1.70
N LEU A 104 0.31 6.80 1.99
CA LEU A 104 0.68 6.06 3.20
C LEU A 104 0.39 6.83 4.52
N HIS A 105 0.04 8.12 4.46
CA HIS A 105 -0.24 8.94 5.63
C HIS A 105 -1.70 8.99 6.04
N CYS A 106 -2.61 8.96 5.07
CA CYS A 106 -4.03 9.20 5.33
C CYS A 106 -4.97 8.22 4.61
N ASP A 107 -4.43 7.21 3.94
CA ASP A 107 -5.18 6.20 3.16
C ASP A 107 -6.05 6.81 2.03
N GLY A 108 -5.83 8.09 1.69
CA GLY A 108 -6.45 8.76 0.53
C GLY A 108 -5.61 8.61 -0.74
N THR A 109 -5.98 9.27 -1.83
CA THR A 109 -5.21 9.27 -3.08
C THR A 109 -4.01 10.22 -3.00
N ALA A 110 -2.79 9.70 -3.08
CA ALA A 110 -1.57 10.50 -3.19
C ALA A 110 -1.35 11.01 -4.62
N VAL A 111 -1.63 10.16 -5.62
CA VAL A 111 -1.51 10.49 -7.04
C VAL A 111 -2.74 9.95 -7.78
N PRO A 112 -3.60 10.83 -8.34
CA PRO A 112 -4.73 10.43 -9.16
C PRO A 112 -4.33 9.59 -10.38
N LEU A 113 -5.23 8.72 -10.84
CA LEU A 113 -4.97 7.86 -12.01
C LEU A 113 -4.68 8.68 -13.29
N ASP A 114 -5.37 9.80 -13.48
CA ASP A 114 -5.21 10.70 -14.63
C ASP A 114 -3.95 11.57 -14.57
N GLU A 115 -3.29 11.62 -13.41
CA GLU A 115 -1.97 12.25 -13.22
C GLU A 115 -0.82 11.24 -13.34
N LEU A 116 -1.11 9.94 -13.52
CA LEU A 116 -0.06 8.96 -13.76
C LEU A 116 0.65 9.20 -15.10
N PRO A 117 1.96 8.88 -15.17
CA PRO A 117 2.74 9.07 -16.39
C PRO A 117 2.11 8.32 -17.57
N PRO A 118 1.93 8.96 -18.74
CA PRO A 118 1.35 8.32 -19.92
C PRO A 118 2.08 7.05 -20.37
N ASP A 119 3.39 6.99 -20.12
CA ASP A 119 4.22 5.83 -20.48
C ASP A 119 4.05 4.65 -19.51
N LEU A 120 3.63 4.91 -18.27
CA LEU A 120 3.41 3.87 -17.25
C LEU A 120 1.94 3.44 -17.16
N LEU A 121 1.01 4.35 -17.46
CA LEU A 121 -0.41 4.10 -17.33
C LEU A 121 -0.87 2.83 -18.07
N PRO A 122 -0.50 2.57 -19.35
CA PRO A 122 -0.89 1.34 -20.02
C PRO A 122 -0.38 0.06 -19.34
N MET A 123 0.84 0.09 -18.80
CA MET A 123 1.42 -1.07 -18.10
C MET A 123 0.72 -1.33 -16.77
N ILE A 124 0.41 -0.26 -16.03
CA ILE A 124 -0.33 -0.35 -14.76
C ILE A 124 -1.76 -0.83 -15.01
N THR A 125 -2.42 -0.31 -16.06
CA THR A 125 -3.77 -0.74 -16.43
C THR A 125 -3.82 -2.20 -16.83
N ASP A 126 -2.92 -2.65 -17.70
CA ASP A 126 -2.85 -4.06 -18.12
C ASP A 126 -2.61 -4.98 -16.92
N TRP A 127 -1.67 -4.62 -16.03
CA TRP A 127 -1.41 -5.37 -14.80
C TRP A 127 -2.65 -5.45 -13.90
N ALA A 128 -3.30 -4.32 -13.62
CA ALA A 128 -4.44 -4.27 -12.72
C ALA A 128 -5.66 -5.01 -13.29
N GLU A 129 -5.92 -4.92 -14.60
CA GLU A 129 -7.00 -5.68 -15.25
C GLU A 129 -6.75 -7.19 -15.27
N GLN A 130 -5.49 -7.61 -15.38
CA GLN A 130 -5.13 -9.03 -15.23
C GLN A 130 -5.29 -9.46 -13.77
N TYR A 131 -4.82 -8.63 -12.83
CA TYR A 131 -4.92 -8.90 -11.40
C TYR A 131 -6.37 -9.06 -10.96
N GLU A 132 -7.27 -8.16 -11.37
CA GLU A 132 -8.69 -8.20 -11.01
C GLU A 132 -9.35 -9.52 -11.41
N LYS A 133 -9.02 -10.05 -12.60
CA LYS A 133 -9.57 -11.34 -13.07
C LYS A 133 -9.10 -12.52 -12.24
N VAL A 134 -7.85 -12.49 -11.78
CA VAL A 134 -7.25 -13.51 -10.93
C VAL A 134 -7.85 -13.42 -9.52
N HIS A 135 -7.90 -12.22 -8.95
CA HIS A 135 -8.47 -11.96 -7.63
C HIS A 135 -9.96 -12.33 -7.55
N ALA A 136 -10.72 -12.12 -8.63
CA ALA A 136 -12.14 -12.45 -8.69
C ALA A 136 -12.45 -13.94 -8.44
N VAL A 137 -11.49 -14.86 -8.64
CA VAL A 137 -11.67 -16.29 -8.36
C VAL A 137 -12.02 -16.54 -6.90
N ALA A 138 -11.38 -15.81 -5.96
CA ALA A 138 -11.69 -15.89 -4.54
C ALA A 138 -13.13 -15.46 -4.18
N HIS A 139 -13.78 -14.70 -5.07
CA HIS A 139 -15.12 -14.14 -4.88
C HIS A 139 -16.18 -14.80 -5.77
N TRP A 140 -15.86 -15.94 -6.40
CA TRP A 140 -16.83 -16.67 -7.21
C TRP A 140 -18.03 -17.13 -6.38
N ASP A 141 -19.23 -16.95 -6.92
CA ASP A 141 -20.44 -17.48 -6.32
C ASP A 141 -20.56 -19.01 -6.51
N GLN A 142 -21.55 -19.61 -5.84
CA GLN A 142 -21.75 -21.07 -5.90
C GLN A 142 -22.03 -21.58 -7.33
N ALA A 143 -22.65 -20.77 -8.20
CA ALA A 143 -22.93 -21.17 -9.58
C ALA A 143 -21.64 -21.17 -10.42
N GLN A 144 -20.77 -20.19 -10.23
CA GLN A 144 -19.45 -20.11 -10.86
C GLN A 144 -18.56 -21.27 -10.39
N GLN A 145 -18.50 -21.53 -9.08
CA GLN A 145 -17.73 -22.65 -8.52
C GLN A 145 -18.22 -24.00 -9.05
N SER A 146 -19.54 -24.18 -9.19
CA SER A 146 -20.12 -25.43 -9.73
C SER A 146 -19.95 -25.59 -11.25
N SER A 147 -19.51 -24.53 -11.95
CA SER A 147 -19.30 -24.56 -13.41
C SER A 147 -17.93 -25.10 -13.82
N VAL A 148 -16.99 -25.17 -12.88
CA VAL A 148 -15.67 -25.78 -13.06
C VAL A 148 -15.64 -27.18 -12.44
N ALA A 149 -14.70 -28.00 -12.88
CA ALA A 149 -14.58 -29.38 -12.40
C ALA A 149 -14.02 -29.45 -10.97
N ASP A 150 -13.09 -28.55 -10.66
CA ASP A 150 -12.37 -28.49 -9.38
C ASP A 150 -12.08 -27.01 -9.05
N TYR A 151 -12.86 -26.44 -8.12
CA TYR A 151 -12.68 -25.05 -7.71
C TYR A 151 -11.40 -24.84 -6.90
N ASP A 152 -11.02 -25.83 -6.08
CA ASP A 152 -9.81 -25.72 -5.24
C ASP A 152 -8.59 -25.60 -6.16
N GLN A 153 -8.55 -26.36 -7.26
CA GLN A 153 -7.51 -26.23 -8.26
C GLN A 153 -7.47 -24.85 -8.94
N GLU A 154 -8.63 -24.26 -9.27
CA GLU A 154 -8.69 -22.92 -9.88
C GLU A 154 -8.28 -21.82 -8.87
N PHE A 155 -8.63 -21.99 -7.60
CA PHE A 155 -8.23 -21.10 -6.51
C PHE A 155 -6.71 -21.13 -6.29
N ASP A 156 -6.11 -22.33 -6.21
CA ASP A 156 -4.66 -22.49 -6.09
C ASP A 156 -3.92 -21.89 -7.31
N ALA A 157 -4.42 -22.12 -8.52
CA ALA A 157 -3.85 -21.53 -9.73
C ALA A 157 -3.97 -19.99 -9.75
N ALA A 158 -5.06 -19.44 -9.19
CA ALA A 158 -5.22 -18.00 -9.04
C ALA A 158 -4.23 -17.43 -8.02
N ALA A 159 -4.01 -18.10 -6.88
CA ALA A 159 -3.02 -17.71 -5.89
C ALA A 159 -1.60 -17.66 -6.50
N GLU A 160 -1.17 -18.73 -7.19
CA GLU A 160 0.13 -18.75 -7.90
C GLU A 160 0.23 -17.61 -8.91
N LYS A 161 -0.86 -17.31 -9.63
CA LYS A 161 -0.85 -16.22 -10.62
C LYS A 161 -0.79 -14.83 -9.96
N ALA A 162 -1.45 -14.66 -8.82
CA ALA A 162 -1.38 -13.44 -8.04
C ALA A 162 0.05 -13.21 -7.53
N GLU A 163 0.75 -14.24 -7.05
CA GLU A 163 2.18 -14.14 -6.68
C GLU A 163 3.04 -13.60 -7.83
N GLU A 164 2.85 -14.11 -9.05
CA GLU A 164 3.57 -13.64 -10.24
C GLU A 164 3.28 -12.17 -10.55
N LEU A 165 2.01 -11.77 -10.46
CA LEU A 165 1.60 -10.39 -10.74
C LEU A 165 2.08 -9.42 -9.65
N LEU A 166 2.04 -9.82 -8.37
CA LEU A 166 2.62 -9.04 -7.27
C LEU A 166 4.14 -8.92 -7.44
N SER A 167 4.82 -10.00 -7.85
CA SER A 167 6.24 -9.96 -8.19
C SER A 167 6.53 -8.99 -9.34
N LEU A 168 5.70 -8.97 -10.40
CA LEU A 168 5.79 -8.00 -11.49
C LEU A 168 5.64 -6.57 -10.98
N ALA A 169 4.66 -6.31 -10.10
CA ALA A 169 4.46 -4.99 -9.51
C ALA A 169 5.73 -4.53 -8.77
N GLY A 170 6.31 -5.39 -7.92
CA GLY A 170 7.51 -5.08 -7.16
C GLY A 170 8.81 -4.98 -7.99
N ARG A 171 8.97 -5.79 -9.04
CA ARG A 171 10.21 -5.85 -9.87
C ARG A 171 10.19 -4.91 -11.07
N VAL A 172 9.02 -4.52 -11.57
CA VAL A 172 8.88 -3.77 -12.82
C VAL A 172 8.16 -2.45 -12.60
N LEU A 173 6.93 -2.47 -12.08
CA LEU A 173 6.11 -1.25 -11.99
C LEU A 173 6.64 -0.28 -10.92
N ALA A 174 6.90 -0.77 -9.72
CA ALA A 174 7.35 0.06 -8.62
C ALA A 174 8.74 0.69 -8.87
N PRO A 175 9.74 0.01 -9.48
CA PRO A 175 10.99 0.64 -9.87
C PRO A 175 10.82 1.74 -10.91
N ARG A 176 9.86 1.63 -11.84
CA ARG A 176 9.55 2.71 -12.78
C ARG A 176 8.92 3.91 -12.09
N LEU A 177 8.02 3.68 -11.13
CA LEU A 177 7.46 4.74 -10.30
C LEU A 177 8.55 5.42 -9.45
N LEU A 178 9.57 4.68 -9.00
CA LEU A 178 10.70 5.22 -8.24
C LEU A 178 11.55 6.21 -9.06
N GLU A 179 11.51 6.16 -10.39
CA GLU A 179 12.16 7.18 -11.25
C GLU A 179 11.50 8.57 -11.10
N LEU A 180 10.30 8.63 -10.53
CA LEU A 180 9.46 9.83 -10.44
C LEU A 180 9.20 10.28 -9.00
N TYR A 181 9.12 9.33 -8.08
CA TYR A 181 8.86 9.59 -6.66
C TYR A 181 10.09 9.25 -5.82
N PRO A 182 10.34 9.96 -4.71
CA PRO A 182 11.54 9.72 -3.89
C PRO A 182 11.60 8.33 -3.26
N ALA A 183 10.45 7.71 -3.03
CA ALA A 183 10.29 6.32 -2.58
C ALA A 183 8.91 5.84 -3.04
N VAL A 184 8.75 4.52 -3.19
CA VAL A 184 7.49 3.90 -3.57
C VAL A 184 7.24 2.70 -2.67
N VAL A 185 6.02 2.56 -2.18
CA VAL A 185 5.55 1.36 -1.48
C VAL A 185 4.63 0.58 -2.41
N TRP A 186 4.64 -0.74 -2.33
CA TRP A 186 3.70 -1.59 -3.06
C TRP A 186 3.13 -2.67 -2.15
N GLU A 187 1.86 -3.00 -2.37
CA GLU A 187 1.16 -4.08 -1.68
C GLU A 187 1.70 -5.44 -2.12
N ASP A 188 2.15 -6.22 -1.15
CA ASP A 188 2.81 -7.50 -1.38
C ASP A 188 2.10 -8.65 -0.67
N GLN A 189 0.76 -8.63 -0.69
CA GLN A 189 -0.08 -9.71 -0.18
C GLN A 189 -1.47 -9.66 -0.83
N ASP A 190 -2.19 -10.78 -0.79
CA ASP A 190 -3.60 -10.85 -1.13
C ASP A 190 -4.33 -11.78 -0.17
N GLU A 191 -5.03 -11.20 0.80
CA GLU A 191 -5.71 -11.95 1.85
C GLU A 191 -6.83 -12.86 1.30
N CYS A 192 -7.47 -12.50 0.19
CA CYS A 192 -8.56 -13.30 -0.37
C CYS A 192 -8.07 -14.55 -1.09
N LEU A 193 -6.86 -14.51 -1.64
CA LEU A 193 -6.19 -15.64 -2.29
C LEU A 193 -5.15 -16.31 -1.37
N GLU A 194 -5.13 -15.94 -0.08
CA GLU A 194 -4.19 -16.43 0.93
C GLU A 194 -2.70 -16.21 0.58
N VAL A 195 -2.40 -15.28 -0.33
CA VAL A 195 -1.02 -14.96 -0.76
C VAL A 195 -0.35 -14.07 0.29
N GLN A 196 0.74 -14.55 0.86
CA GLN A 196 1.52 -13.85 1.89
C GLN A 196 2.78 -13.19 1.30
N PRO A 197 3.36 -12.21 2.02
CA PRO A 197 4.61 -11.57 1.60
C PRO A 197 5.76 -12.53 1.27
N GLU A 198 5.90 -13.62 2.02
CA GLU A 198 6.94 -14.64 1.85
C GLU A 198 6.82 -15.45 0.56
N ASP A 199 5.63 -15.54 -0.03
CA ASP A 199 5.38 -16.31 -1.25
C ASP A 199 5.95 -15.58 -2.48
N ILE A 200 5.95 -14.25 -2.42
CA ILE A 200 6.39 -13.40 -3.53
C ILE A 200 7.92 -13.39 -3.62
N LYS A 201 8.44 -13.89 -4.74
CA LYS A 201 9.88 -13.91 -5.02
C LYS A 201 10.28 -12.65 -5.81
N LEU A 202 11.26 -11.87 -5.33
CA LEU A 202 11.82 -10.67 -6.00
C LEU A 202 13.15 -10.91 -6.73
#